data_AF-A0A536B772-F1
#
_entry.id   AF-A0A536B772-F1
#
_cell.length_a   1.000
_cell.length_b   1.000
_cell.length_c   1.000
_cell.angle_alpha   90.00
_cell.angle_beta   90.00
_cell.angle_gamma   90.00
#
_symmetry.space_group_name_H-M   'P 1'
#
loop_
_entity.id
_entity.type
_entity.pdbx_description
1 polymer ?
#
loop_
_entity_poly.entity_id
_entity_poly.type
_entity_poly.pdbx_seq_one_letter_code
_entity_poly.pdbx_strand_id
1 'polypeptide(L)' 'SPYNTYLHTGLPPGPIANPGIKSIDAALQPATTGYFFYLSDKQGHNHYAKTNEEFGRLLKQYGLE' A
#
# COMPACT_ATOMS: atom_id res chain seq x y z
N SER A 1 20.30 -2.59 -1.95
CA SER A 1 19.80 -2.23 -3.30
C SER A 1 19.09 -0.90 -3.20
N PRO A 2 19.31 0.07 -4.12
CA PRO A 2 18.63 1.36 -4.09
C PRO A 2 17.10 1.26 -4.32
N TYR A 3 16.59 0.10 -4.70
CA TYR A 3 15.16 -0.18 -4.87
C TYR A 3 14.44 -0.64 -3.58
N ASN A 4 15.16 -0.88 -2.48
CA ASN A 4 14.54 -1.35 -1.23
C ASN A 4 13.90 -0.19 -0.45
N THR A 5 12.58 -0.05 -0.58
CA THR A 5 11.79 1.00 0.09
C THR A 5 11.62 0.80 1.60
N TYR A 6 12.03 -0.35 2.16
CA TYR A 6 12.16 -0.50 3.63
C TYR A 6 13.42 0.19 4.18
N LEU A 7 14.45 0.39 3.35
CA LEU A 7 15.73 0.96 3.77
C LEU A 7 15.93 2.41 3.29
N HIS A 8 15.25 2.80 2.21
CA HIS A 8 15.39 4.11 1.57
C HIS A 8 14.02 4.78 1.45
N THR A 9 13.94 6.05 1.88
CA THR A 9 12.71 6.84 1.82
C THR A 9 12.44 7.38 0.41
N GLY A 10 11.17 7.62 0.09
CA GLY A 10 10.75 8.14 -1.22
C GLY A 10 10.56 7.06 -2.28
N LEU A 11 10.52 7.49 -3.55
CA LEU A 11 10.37 6.59 -4.70
C LEU A 11 11.72 5.92 -5.06
N PRO A 12 11.71 4.69 -5.59
CA PRO A 12 12.91 4.07 -6.15
C PRO A 12 13.44 4.87 -7.37
N PRO A 13 14.71 4.64 -7.80
CA PRO A 13 15.30 5.38 -8.92
C PRO A 13 14.58 5.24 -10.27
N GLY A 14 13.76 4.19 -10.42
CA GLY A 14 12.96 3.95 -11.62
C GLY A 14 11.80 2.97 -11.36
N PRO A 15 10.93 2.75 -12.36
CA PRO A 15 9.83 1.79 -12.26
C PRO A 15 10.33 0.36 -12.06
N ILE A 16 9.55 -0.45 -11.34
CA ILE A 16 9.83 -1.88 -11.15
C ILE A 16 9.08 -2.79 -12.13
N ALA A 17 8.13 -2.25 -12.88
CA ALA A 17 7.29 -2.96 -13.84
C ALA A 17 6.67 -1.99 -14.86
N ASN A 18 5.99 -2.54 -15.87
CA ASN A 18 5.22 -1.77 -16.84
C ASN A 18 3.78 -1.59 -16.34
N PRO A 19 3.35 -0.38 -15.94
CA PRO A 19 2.00 -0.16 -15.41
C PRO A 19 0.95 -0.21 -16.52
N GLY A 20 -0.22 -0.78 -16.23
CA GLY A 20 -1.40 -0.67 -17.09
C GLY A 20 -2.07 0.70 -16.95
N ILE A 21 -3.00 1.03 -17.87
CA ILE A 21 -3.66 2.34 -17.90
C ILE A 21 -4.34 2.70 -16.57
N LYS A 22 -5.02 1.74 -15.93
CA LYS A 22 -5.67 1.93 -14.62
C LYS A 22 -4.68 2.35 -13.52
N SER A 23 -3.45 1.83 -13.56
CA SER A 23 -2.40 2.19 -12.59
C SER A 23 -1.84 3.58 -12.85
N ILE A 24 -1.74 3.98 -14.12
CA ILE A 24 -1.33 5.33 -14.52
C ILE A 24 -2.38 6.35 -14.06
N ASP A 25 -3.66 6.08 -14.35
CA ASP A 25 -4.76 6.95 -13.94
C ASP A 25 -4.82 7.11 -12.42
N ALA A 26 -4.65 6.01 -11.66
CA ALA A 26 -4.62 6.06 -10.20
C ALA A 26 -3.44 6.88 -9.64
N ALA A 27 -2.29 6.87 -10.32
CA ALA A 27 -1.13 7.68 -9.92
C ALA A 27 -1.33 9.18 -10.24
N LEU A 28 -2.01 9.50 -11.36
CA LEU A 28 -2.32 10.87 -11.76
C LEU A 28 -3.50 11.47 -11.00
N GLN A 29 -4.48 10.64 -10.62
CA GLN A 29 -5.74 11.04 -9.99
C GLN A 29 -6.03 10.18 -8.76
N PRO A 30 -5.24 10.29 -7.68
CA PRO A 30 -5.44 9.51 -6.48
C PRO A 30 -6.71 9.94 -5.74
N ALA A 31 -7.35 8.99 -5.05
CA ALA A 31 -8.43 9.31 -4.14
C ALA A 31 -7.92 10.16 -2.95
N THR A 32 -8.66 11.21 -2.58
CA THR A 32 -8.35 11.99 -1.38
C THR A 32 -8.73 11.19 -0.14
N THR A 33 -7.73 10.65 0.55
CA THR A 33 -7.93 9.85 1.77
C THR A 33 -6.88 10.18 2.82
N GLY A 34 -7.11 9.75 4.06
CA GLY A 34 -6.12 9.83 5.15
C GLY A 34 -5.47 8.49 5.50
N TYR A 35 -5.53 7.52 4.59
CA TYR A 35 -5.02 6.17 4.85
C TYR A 35 -3.52 6.10 4.60
N PHE A 36 -2.79 5.50 5.54
CA PHE A 36 -1.34 5.29 5.45
C PHE A 36 -0.98 3.80 5.40
N PHE A 37 -1.90 2.93 5.80
CA PHE A 37 -1.67 1.49 5.87
C PHE A 37 -2.77 0.76 5.10
N TYR A 38 -2.41 -0.37 4.49
CA TYR A 38 -3.37 -1.28 3.90
C TYR A 38 -2.89 -2.72 4.00
N LEU A 39 -3.83 -3.67 3.98
CA LEU A 39 -3.56 -5.09 3.82
C LEU A 39 -4.56 -5.71 2.86
N SER A 40 -4.21 -6.84 2.27
CA SER A 40 -5.14 -7.70 1.53
C SER A 40 -5.46 -8.92 2.37
N ASP A 41 -6.74 -9.21 2.59
CA ASP A 41 -7.17 -10.41 3.28
C ASP A 41 -7.04 -11.66 2.39
N LYS A 42 -7.27 -12.85 2.98
CA LYS A 42 -7.18 -14.14 2.27
C LYS A 42 -8.27 -14.32 1.19
N GLN A 43 -9.28 -13.45 1.18
CA GLN A 43 -10.38 -13.45 0.20
C GLN A 43 -10.12 -12.45 -0.93
N GLY A 44 -9.02 -11.68 -0.86
CA GLY A 44 -8.62 -10.69 -1.85
C GLY A 44 -9.21 -9.30 -1.63
N HIS A 45 -9.82 -9.00 -0.48
CA HIS A 45 -10.28 -7.66 -0.17
C HIS A 45 -9.19 -6.82 0.48
N ASN A 46 -9.12 -5.54 0.08
CA ASN A 46 -8.21 -4.58 0.68
C ASN A 46 -8.88 -3.88 1.87
N HIS A 47 -8.15 -3.80 2.99
CA HIS A 47 -8.54 -3.09 4.20
C HIS A 47 -7.55 -1.96 4.45
N TYR A 48 -8.04 -0.79 4.88
CA TYR A 48 -7.24 0.44 4.98
C TYR A 48 -7.29 1.03 6.39
N ALA A 49 -6.18 1.61 6.84
CA ALA A 49 -6.05 2.23 8.17
C ALA A 49 -5.29 3.55 8.11
N LYS A 50 -5.66 4.48 9.00
CA LYS A 50 -5.00 5.79 9.13
C LYS A 50 -3.85 5.75 10.12
N THR A 51 -3.93 4.90 11.13
CA THR A 51 -2.91 4.78 12.18
C THR A 51 -2.33 3.37 12.24
N ASN A 52 -1.13 3.26 12.82
CA ASN A 52 -0.49 1.97 13.03
C ASN A 52 -1.29 1.07 14.01
N GLU A 53 -2.00 1.68 14.97
CA GLU A 53 -2.85 0.95 15.91
C GLU A 53 -4.09 0.36 15.23
N GLU A 54 -4.75 1.13 14.35
CA GLU A 54 -5.82 0.61 13.49
C GLU A 54 -5.32 -0.53 12.62
N PHE A 55 -4.15 -0.37 12.01
CA PHE A 55 -3.53 -1.40 11.18
C PHE A 55 -3.25 -2.69 11.97
N GLY A 56 -2.70 -2.58 13.18
CA GLY A 56 -2.48 -3.72 14.08
C GLY A 56 -3.77 -4.46 14.46
N ARG A 57 -4.89 -3.74 14.62
CA ARG A 57 -6.21 -4.36 14.84
C ARG A 57 -6.70 -5.12 13.61
N LEU A 58 -6.52 -4.57 12.41
CA LEU A 58 -6.88 -5.25 11.16
C LEU A 58 -6.06 -6.52 10.94
N LEU A 59 -4.74 -6.49 11.22
CA LEU A 59 -3.88 -7.68 11.11
C LEU A 59 -4.39 -8.84 11.98
N LYS A 60 -4.75 -8.55 13.24
CA LYS A 60 -5.33 -9.54 14.16
C LYS A 60 -6.71 -10.02 13.69
N GLN A 61 -7.57 -9.09 13.27
CA GLN A 61 -8.91 -9.40 12.78
C GLN A 61 -8.89 -10.38 11.61
N TYR A 62 -7.93 -10.24 10.70
CA TYR A 62 -7.79 -11.08 9.51
C TYR A 62 -6.75 -12.22 9.65
N GLY A 63 -6.13 -12.37 10.82
CA GLY A 63 -5.16 -13.43 11.11
C GLY A 63 -3.92 -13.38 10.20
N LEU A 64 -3.34 -12.18 10.06
CA LEU A 64 -2.17 -11.86 9.22
C LEU A 64 -0.98 -11.33 10.06
N GLU A 65 -0.98 -11.59 11.37
CA GLU A 65 0.14 -11.27 12.25
C GLU A 65 1.33 -12.22 12.08
#